data_AF-A0A1T3CPQ6-F1
#
_entry.id   AF-A0A1T3CPQ6-F1
#
_cell.length_a   1.000
_cell.length_b   1.000
_cell.length_c   1.000
_cell.angle_alpha   90.00
_cell.angle_beta   90.00
_cell.angle_gamma   90.00
#
_symmetry.space_group_name_H-M   'P 1'
#
loop_
_entity.id
_entity.type
_entity.pdbx_description
1 polymer ?
#
loop_
_entity_poly.entity_id
_entity_poly.type
_entity_poly.pdbx_seq_one_letter_code
_entity_poly.pdbx_strand_id
1 'polypeptide(L)'
;MSGFNTSGVLSFAPARMIIPLLLIITWCLGRLHSQYEPIVVSKVSSRLEEARKMIPNIKLDWPIPPAKDPRAAFNSSKLALLIEARPLPHLPPLMLHMMAVVPPDWRFLFIGSNESIIGVSQAYSIKHQQVIGKLDLMELPLPWNISSKENVFRLLTDSRFYDEFLPGVEWILKYEHDSILCANSEISVDDWLDWDWTGAARMGDERFSGYGGLSLRRVSVIKRILNFQARFNDSEPEDEWIGKRLWVLPDAKVASTLDDAIAVEDVYKEKPMGYHIREGSSNLNEYMWGDAARRKEIFEYCPELSMIMDMKLERQRCPDDDGNGDREEADVEVTTAALGEGDVEVTTAVLGEGEDAKMSPDDAESAILPPQPPPLPQPWKASASVTTFRSPLRTGIN
;
A
#
# COMPACT_ATOMS: atom_id res chain seq x y z
N MET A 1 -13.26 -16.39 94.01
CA MET A 1 -12.15 -16.79 93.12
C MET A 1 -12.75 -17.68 92.04
N SER A 2 -12.79 -17.17 90.81
CA SER A 2 -13.56 -17.70 89.68
C SER A 2 -12.98 -19.01 89.15
N GLY A 3 -13.77 -20.07 89.21
CA GLY A 3 -13.53 -21.31 88.46
C GLY A 3 -14.13 -21.20 87.06
N PHE A 4 -13.36 -21.54 86.03
CA PHE A 4 -13.84 -21.77 84.68
C PHE A 4 -13.71 -23.25 84.34
N ASN A 5 -14.84 -23.96 84.45
CA ASN A 5 -15.11 -25.16 83.67
C ASN A 5 -15.57 -24.70 82.28
N THR A 6 -14.93 -25.14 81.21
CA THR A 6 -15.59 -25.26 79.90
C THR A 6 -15.07 -26.49 79.16
N SER A 7 -16.00 -27.40 78.90
CA SER A 7 -15.83 -28.61 78.13
C SER A 7 -15.49 -28.29 76.68
N GLY A 8 -14.49 -28.99 76.13
CA GLY A 8 -14.08 -28.84 74.73
C GLY A 8 -15.12 -29.42 73.77
N VAL A 9 -15.64 -28.56 72.89
CA VAL A 9 -16.27 -28.95 71.62
C VAL A 9 -15.48 -28.24 70.52
N LEU A 10 -14.56 -28.97 69.88
CA LEU A 10 -13.82 -28.51 68.71
C LEU A 10 -14.74 -28.57 67.49
N SER A 11 -15.21 -27.41 67.05
CA SER A 11 -15.87 -27.23 65.76
C SER A 11 -14.84 -27.43 64.64
N PHE A 12 -15.01 -28.49 63.83
CA PHE A 12 -14.17 -28.77 62.66
C PHE A 12 -14.64 -27.96 61.46
N ALA A 13 -13.88 -26.94 61.07
CA ALA A 13 -14.12 -26.22 59.82
C ALA A 13 -13.67 -27.10 58.61
N PRO A 14 -14.53 -27.35 57.61
CA PRO A 14 -14.25 -28.28 56.49
C PRO A 14 -13.06 -27.89 55.62
N ALA A 15 -12.62 -26.63 55.65
CA ALA A 15 -11.48 -26.13 54.89
C ALA A 15 -10.12 -26.74 55.29
N ARG A 16 -9.96 -27.18 56.56
CA ARG A 16 -8.67 -27.71 57.04
C ARG A 16 -8.32 -29.11 56.54
N MET A 17 -9.30 -29.87 56.03
CA MET A 17 -9.09 -31.21 55.46
C MET A 17 -8.98 -31.21 53.93
N ILE A 18 -9.42 -30.13 53.26
CA ILE A 18 -9.41 -30.02 51.79
C ILE A 18 -7.99 -29.78 51.27
N ILE A 19 -7.20 -28.96 51.96
CA ILE A 19 -5.81 -28.64 51.58
C ILE A 19 -4.91 -29.89 51.53
N PRO A 20 -4.84 -30.75 52.56
CA PRO A 20 -4.03 -31.96 52.48
C PRO A 20 -4.58 -32.96 51.45
N LEU A 21 -5.89 -33.04 51.25
CA LEU A 21 -6.48 -33.90 50.22
C LEU A 21 -6.08 -33.43 48.81
N LEU A 22 -6.13 -32.13 48.53
CA LEU A 22 -5.70 -31.57 47.24
C LEU A 22 -4.20 -31.79 47.00
N LEU A 23 -3.37 -31.66 48.03
CA LEU A 23 -1.93 -31.95 47.93
C LEU A 23 -1.64 -33.43 47.64
N ILE A 24 -2.43 -34.34 48.23
CA ILE A 24 -2.33 -35.77 47.91
C ILE A 24 -2.80 -36.04 46.47
N ILE A 25 -3.87 -35.39 46.02
CA ILE A 25 -4.38 -35.52 44.65
C ILE A 25 -3.36 -34.98 43.64
N THR A 26 -2.76 -33.81 43.87
CA THR A 26 -1.74 -33.25 42.95
C THR A 26 -0.47 -34.10 42.95
N TRP A 27 -0.07 -34.68 44.08
CA TRP A 27 1.02 -35.66 44.12
C TRP A 27 0.66 -36.92 43.32
N CYS A 28 -0.53 -37.50 43.53
CA CYS A 28 -0.98 -38.65 42.76
C CYS A 28 -1.05 -38.38 41.25
N LEU A 29 -1.55 -37.21 40.85
CA LEU A 29 -1.58 -36.78 39.45
C LEU A 29 -0.18 -36.58 38.87
N GLY A 30 0.76 -36.00 39.63
CA GLY A 30 2.16 -35.86 39.22
C GLY A 30 2.87 -37.21 39.04
N ARG A 31 2.59 -38.18 39.94
CA ARG A 31 3.09 -39.56 39.80
C ARG A 31 2.47 -40.29 38.60
N LEU A 32 1.18 -40.09 38.34
CA LEU A 32 0.54 -40.64 37.16
C LEU A 32 1.15 -40.01 35.90
N HIS A 33 1.32 -38.70 35.86
CA HIS A 33 1.88 -38.01 34.70
C HIS A 33 3.28 -38.54 34.34
N SER A 34 4.18 -38.67 35.32
CA SER A 34 5.54 -39.19 35.04
C SER A 34 5.57 -40.65 34.59
N GLN A 35 4.58 -41.45 35.00
CA GLN A 35 4.46 -42.85 34.56
C GLN A 35 3.82 -43.00 33.18
N TYR A 36 2.86 -42.14 32.84
CA TYR A 36 2.11 -42.23 31.57
C TYR A 36 2.74 -41.44 30.43
N GLU A 37 3.50 -40.37 30.69
CA GLU A 37 4.21 -39.59 29.66
C GLU A 37 5.07 -40.47 28.74
N PRO A 38 6.00 -41.33 29.22
CA PRO A 38 6.84 -42.13 28.32
C PRO A 38 6.02 -43.15 27.48
N ILE A 39 4.89 -43.62 28.01
CA ILE A 39 4.01 -44.59 27.33
C ILE A 39 3.20 -43.89 26.23
N VAL A 40 2.71 -42.68 26.48
CA VAL A 40 1.97 -41.90 25.48
C VAL A 40 2.90 -41.42 24.38
N VAL A 41 4.07 -40.90 24.73
CA VAL A 41 5.07 -40.42 23.76
C VAL A 41 5.53 -41.55 22.84
N SER A 42 5.83 -42.74 23.39
CA SER A 42 6.25 -43.90 22.57
C SER A 42 5.13 -44.43 21.65
N LYS A 43 3.87 -44.38 22.09
CA LYS A 43 2.74 -44.81 21.27
C LYS A 43 2.40 -43.80 20.18
N VAL A 44 2.53 -42.50 20.44
CA VAL A 44 2.31 -41.44 19.45
C VAL A 44 3.45 -41.41 18.43
N SER A 45 4.72 -41.53 18.88
CA SER A 45 5.87 -41.53 17.98
C SER A 45 5.87 -42.74 17.06
N SER A 46 5.56 -43.93 17.56
CA SER A 46 5.45 -45.14 16.73
C SER A 46 4.35 -45.05 15.68
N ARG A 47 3.19 -44.46 16.02
CA ARG A 47 2.12 -44.20 15.04
C ARG A 47 2.52 -43.17 13.99
N LEU A 48 3.25 -42.12 14.37
CA LEU A 48 3.79 -41.13 13.44
C LEU A 48 4.83 -41.74 12.50
N GLU A 49 5.71 -42.61 12.99
CA GLU A 49 6.69 -43.31 12.17
C GLU A 49 6.03 -44.32 11.21
N GLU A 50 5.00 -45.03 11.67
CA GLU A 50 4.21 -45.94 10.84
C GLU A 50 3.49 -45.17 9.72
N ALA A 51 2.86 -44.03 10.04
CA ALA A 51 2.25 -43.15 9.05
C ALA A 51 3.28 -42.57 8.07
N ARG A 52 4.47 -42.18 8.55
CA ARG A 52 5.56 -41.68 7.71
C ARG A 52 6.06 -42.74 6.72
N LYS A 53 6.08 -44.01 7.11
CA LYS A 53 6.43 -45.13 6.22
C LYS A 53 5.35 -45.43 5.18
N MET A 54 4.09 -45.10 5.46
CA MET A 54 2.98 -45.27 4.52
C MET A 54 2.86 -44.14 3.50
N ILE A 55 3.55 -43.01 3.70
CA ILE A 55 3.62 -41.94 2.70
C ILE A 55 4.65 -42.37 1.64
N PRO A 56 4.23 -42.70 0.41
CA PRO A 56 5.17 -43.00 -0.65
C PRO A 56 6.05 -41.76 -0.90
N ASN A 57 7.36 -41.97 -0.97
CA ASN A 57 8.30 -40.93 -1.39
C ASN A 57 8.14 -40.71 -2.89
N ILE A 58 7.12 -39.93 -3.28
CA ILE A 58 6.91 -39.55 -4.67
C ILE A 58 7.92 -38.45 -4.98
N LYS A 59 9.06 -38.84 -5.54
CA LYS A 59 9.93 -37.90 -6.24
C LYS A 59 9.25 -37.56 -7.55
N LEU A 60 8.57 -36.41 -7.58
CA LEU A 60 8.12 -35.82 -8.85
C LEU A 60 9.35 -35.29 -9.59
N ASP A 61 9.96 -36.16 -10.38
CA ASP A 61 10.94 -35.77 -11.38
C ASP A 61 10.18 -35.19 -12.57
N TRP A 62 9.72 -33.95 -12.44
CA TRP A 62 9.31 -33.18 -13.61
C TRP A 62 10.52 -33.05 -14.51
N PRO A 63 10.50 -33.52 -15.78
CA PRO A 63 11.58 -33.25 -16.70
C PRO A 63 11.59 -31.74 -16.95
N ILE A 64 12.41 -31.02 -16.20
CA ILE A 64 12.65 -29.59 -16.36
C ILE A 64 13.22 -29.43 -17.78
N PRO A 65 12.48 -28.84 -18.74
CA PRO A 65 13.07 -28.48 -20.02
C PRO A 65 14.31 -27.63 -19.72
N PRO A 66 15.42 -27.77 -20.48
CA PRO A 66 16.66 -27.05 -20.20
C PRO A 66 16.34 -25.61 -19.89
N ALA A 67 16.67 -25.16 -18.67
CA ALA A 67 16.15 -23.97 -17.99
C ALA A 67 15.95 -22.81 -18.97
N LYS A 68 14.77 -22.78 -19.61
CA LYS A 68 14.40 -21.70 -20.49
C LYS A 68 14.14 -20.55 -19.54
N ASP A 69 14.93 -19.49 -19.71
CA ASP A 69 14.77 -18.27 -18.93
C ASP A 69 13.27 -17.96 -18.81
N PRO A 70 12.69 -17.92 -17.60
CA PRO A 70 11.25 -17.73 -17.43
C PRO A 70 10.76 -16.44 -18.10
N ARG A 71 11.67 -15.46 -18.25
CA ARG A 71 11.43 -14.20 -18.95
C ARG A 71 11.10 -14.37 -20.44
N ALA A 72 11.52 -15.48 -21.05
CA ALA A 72 11.23 -15.79 -22.46
C ALA A 72 9.77 -16.19 -22.72
N ALA A 73 8.93 -16.27 -21.69
CA ALA A 73 7.48 -16.43 -21.81
C ALA A 73 6.75 -15.13 -22.21
N PHE A 74 7.41 -13.98 -22.06
CA PHE A 74 6.83 -12.65 -22.26
C PHE A 74 7.47 -11.93 -23.45
N ASN A 75 6.85 -10.83 -23.88
CA ASN A 75 7.38 -10.02 -24.96
C ASN A 75 8.60 -9.22 -24.48
N SER A 76 9.74 -9.36 -25.14
CA SER A 76 10.96 -8.63 -24.78
C SER A 76 10.91 -7.15 -25.15
N SER A 77 10.03 -6.75 -26.08
CA SER A 77 9.92 -5.36 -26.52
C SER A 77 9.07 -4.49 -25.60
N LYS A 78 8.29 -5.07 -24.67
CA LYS A 78 7.34 -4.35 -23.82
C LYS A 78 7.71 -4.46 -22.34
N LEU A 79 7.91 -3.32 -21.69
CA LEU A 79 8.35 -3.25 -20.30
C LEU A 79 7.58 -2.19 -19.51
N ALA A 80 7.01 -2.58 -18.38
CA ALA A 80 6.52 -1.67 -17.36
C ALA A 80 7.65 -1.38 -16.34
N LEU A 81 7.95 -0.10 -16.13
CA LEU A 81 9.10 0.35 -15.35
C LEU A 81 8.64 1.18 -14.15
N LEU A 82 9.07 0.76 -12.95
CA LEU A 82 8.90 1.51 -11.71
C LEU A 82 10.28 1.75 -11.08
N ILE A 83 10.59 3.01 -10.78
CA ILE A 83 11.84 3.41 -10.13
C ILE A 83 11.49 4.06 -8.79
N GLU A 84 11.83 3.42 -7.67
CA GLU A 84 11.55 3.96 -6.34
C GLU A 84 12.61 3.52 -5.32
N ALA A 85 13.37 4.50 -4.83
CA ALA A 85 14.42 4.29 -3.84
C ALA A 85 13.88 4.12 -2.41
N ARG A 86 12.67 4.61 -2.12
CA ARG A 86 12.10 4.57 -0.76
C ARG A 86 11.35 3.26 -0.53
N PRO A 87 11.47 2.64 0.66
CA PRO A 87 10.70 1.45 1.02
C PRO A 87 9.26 1.83 1.39
N LEU A 88 8.42 2.14 0.39
CA LEU A 88 7.03 2.50 0.63
C LEU A 88 6.15 1.24 0.76
N PRO A 89 5.27 1.16 1.78
CA PRO A 89 4.53 -0.06 2.11
C PRO A 89 3.48 -0.44 1.05
N HIS A 90 3.03 0.51 0.24
CA HIS A 90 2.03 0.28 -0.81
C HIS A 90 2.64 -0.18 -2.15
N LEU A 91 3.97 -0.25 -2.29
CA LEU A 91 4.60 -0.69 -3.55
C LEU A 91 4.21 -2.13 -3.93
N PRO A 92 4.25 -3.14 -3.02
CA PRO A 92 3.82 -4.49 -3.39
C PRO A 92 2.37 -4.58 -3.91
N PRO A 93 1.33 -4.05 -3.23
CA PRO A 93 -0.01 -4.07 -3.77
C PRO A 93 -0.15 -3.24 -5.06
N LEU A 94 0.52 -2.09 -5.17
CA LEU A 94 0.54 -1.29 -6.40
C LEU A 94 1.10 -2.09 -7.59
N MET A 95 2.26 -2.72 -7.43
CA MET A 95 2.90 -3.51 -8.49
C MET A 95 2.02 -4.69 -8.92
N LEU A 96 1.39 -5.37 -7.96
CA LEU A 96 0.50 -6.49 -8.25
C LEU A 96 -0.77 -6.05 -8.98
N HIS A 97 -1.33 -4.90 -8.59
CA HIS A 97 -2.44 -4.28 -9.31
C HIS A 97 -2.06 -3.95 -10.75
N MET A 98 -0.94 -3.25 -10.94
CA MET A 98 -0.45 -2.90 -12.27
C MET A 98 -0.20 -4.15 -13.13
N MET A 99 0.35 -5.23 -12.57
CA MET A 99 0.54 -6.51 -13.28
C MET A 99 -0.77 -7.20 -13.68
N ALA A 100 -1.86 -6.93 -12.96
CA ALA A 100 -3.17 -7.49 -13.26
C ALA A 100 -3.92 -6.68 -14.34
N VAL A 101 -3.70 -5.37 -14.40
CA VAL A 101 -4.36 -4.45 -15.35
C VAL A 101 -3.61 -4.36 -16.69
N VAL A 102 -2.28 -4.28 -16.65
CA VAL A 102 -1.46 -4.22 -17.87
C VAL A 102 -1.50 -5.56 -18.61
N PRO A 103 -1.51 -5.58 -19.96
CA PRO A 103 -1.62 -6.82 -20.72
C PRO A 103 -0.59 -7.89 -20.32
N PRO A 104 -0.97 -9.18 -20.36
CA PRO A 104 -0.21 -10.26 -19.75
C PRO A 104 1.14 -10.52 -20.41
N ASP A 105 1.37 -10.05 -21.63
CA ASP A 105 2.63 -10.19 -22.37
C ASP A 105 3.71 -9.17 -21.94
N TRP A 106 3.36 -8.12 -21.20
CA TRP A 106 4.31 -7.13 -20.69
C TRP A 106 5.18 -7.69 -19.57
N ARG A 107 6.45 -7.30 -19.51
CA ARG A 107 7.29 -7.56 -18.32
C ARG A 107 7.32 -6.37 -17.40
N PHE A 108 7.70 -6.59 -16.14
CA PHE A 108 7.83 -5.55 -15.13
C PHE A 108 9.27 -5.50 -14.62
N LEU A 109 9.82 -4.30 -14.51
CA LEU A 109 11.11 -4.04 -13.89
C LEU A 109 10.93 -3.02 -12.78
N PHE A 110 11.34 -3.41 -11.59
CA PHE A 110 11.45 -2.53 -10.44
C PHE A 110 12.91 -2.20 -10.19
N ILE A 111 13.23 -0.92 -10.20
CA ILE A 111 14.55 -0.40 -9.85
C ILE A 111 14.43 0.30 -8.50
N GLY A 112 15.15 -0.20 -7.50
CA GLY A 112 15.09 0.34 -6.15
C GLY A 112 16.43 0.36 -5.44
N SER A 113 16.48 1.01 -4.27
CA SER A 113 17.58 0.84 -3.34
C SER A 113 17.50 -0.54 -2.70
N ASN A 114 18.59 -0.98 -2.05
CA ASN A 114 18.60 -2.20 -1.27
C ASN A 114 17.44 -2.26 -0.25
N GLU A 115 17.17 -1.18 0.48
CA GLU A 115 16.08 -1.12 1.47
C GLU A 115 14.70 -1.28 0.81
N SER A 116 14.50 -0.61 -0.33
CA SER A 116 13.25 -0.67 -1.10
C SER A 116 13.01 -2.07 -1.67
N ILE A 117 14.04 -2.69 -2.25
CA ILE A 117 14.01 -4.07 -2.76
C ILE A 117 13.73 -5.06 -1.64
N ILE A 118 14.34 -4.89 -0.46
CA ILE A 118 14.06 -5.73 0.71
C ILE A 118 12.59 -5.58 1.12
N GLY A 119 12.06 -4.36 1.18
CA GLY A 119 10.64 -4.11 1.49
C GLY A 119 9.69 -4.80 0.51
N VAL A 120 9.96 -4.69 -0.79
CA VAL A 120 9.12 -5.26 -1.85
C VAL A 120 9.23 -6.79 -1.92
N SER A 121 10.44 -7.31 -1.84
CA SER A 121 10.73 -8.75 -1.97
C SER A 121 10.23 -9.57 -0.79
N GLN A 122 9.85 -8.97 0.34
CA GLN A 122 9.26 -9.71 1.46
C GLN A 122 7.89 -10.30 1.13
N ALA A 123 7.12 -9.68 0.24
CA ALA A 123 5.80 -10.16 -0.15
C ALA A 123 5.89 -11.47 -0.97
N TYR A 124 5.16 -12.50 -0.55
CA TYR A 124 5.17 -13.81 -1.23
C TYR A 124 4.69 -13.73 -2.68
N SER A 125 3.66 -12.91 -2.93
CA SER A 125 3.12 -12.65 -4.27
C SER A 125 4.16 -12.05 -5.20
N ILE A 126 4.98 -11.10 -4.71
CA ILE A 126 6.09 -10.52 -5.48
C ILE A 126 7.13 -11.59 -5.83
N LYS A 127 7.56 -12.40 -4.85
CA LYS A 127 8.50 -13.51 -5.10
C LYS A 127 7.99 -14.47 -6.17
N HIS A 128 6.69 -14.76 -6.15
CA HIS A 128 6.06 -15.61 -7.14
C HIS A 128 6.14 -15.01 -8.55
N GLN A 129 5.90 -13.70 -8.70
CA GLN A 129 6.05 -13.00 -9.99
C GLN A 129 7.50 -13.00 -10.49
N GLN A 130 8.49 -12.95 -9.59
CA GLN A 130 9.91 -13.10 -9.95
C GLN A 130 10.22 -14.52 -10.45
N VAL A 131 9.71 -15.56 -9.79
CA VAL A 131 9.92 -16.96 -10.20
C VAL A 131 9.32 -17.24 -11.58
N ILE A 132 8.17 -16.63 -11.89
CA ILE A 132 7.53 -16.71 -13.21
C ILE A 132 8.27 -15.88 -14.27
N GLY A 133 9.15 -14.96 -13.87
CA GLY A 133 9.87 -14.06 -14.78
C GLY A 133 9.03 -12.88 -15.28
N LYS A 134 7.88 -12.61 -14.65
CA LYS A 134 7.02 -11.45 -14.95
C LYS A 134 7.61 -10.17 -14.37
N LEU A 135 8.23 -10.25 -13.19
CA LEU A 135 8.83 -9.14 -12.46
C LEU A 135 10.32 -9.37 -12.21
N ASP A 136 11.14 -8.39 -12.53
CA ASP A 136 12.53 -8.32 -12.10
C ASP A 136 12.72 -7.21 -11.07
N LEU A 137 13.50 -7.49 -10.02
CA LEU A 137 13.94 -6.50 -9.03
C LEU A 137 15.43 -6.24 -9.28
N MET A 138 15.80 -4.98 -9.42
CA MET A 138 17.16 -4.59 -9.79
C MET A 138 17.65 -3.41 -8.94
N GLU A 139 18.90 -3.50 -8.52
CA GLU A 139 19.67 -2.39 -7.98
C GLU A 139 20.64 -1.90 -9.06
N LEU A 140 20.72 -0.58 -9.28
CA LEU A 140 21.64 -0.01 -10.26
C LEU A 140 23.07 0.04 -9.73
N PRO A 141 24.07 -0.33 -10.54
CA PRO A 141 25.47 -0.17 -10.15
C PRO A 141 25.88 1.31 -10.15
N LEU A 142 27.00 1.61 -9.49
CA LEU A 142 27.65 2.92 -9.62
C LEU A 142 28.05 3.16 -11.09
N PRO A 143 27.95 4.40 -11.61
CA PRO A 143 27.73 5.67 -10.90
C PRO A 143 26.27 6.12 -10.81
N TRP A 144 25.31 5.31 -11.26
CA TRP A 144 23.91 5.69 -11.24
C TRP A 144 23.37 5.75 -9.83
N ASN A 145 22.50 6.74 -9.61
CA ASN A 145 21.85 6.98 -8.33
C ASN A 145 20.37 7.25 -8.59
N ILE A 146 19.50 6.91 -7.64
CA ILE A 146 18.05 7.14 -7.69
C ILE A 146 17.51 7.76 -6.40
N SER A 147 18.37 8.23 -5.49
CA SER A 147 17.95 8.77 -4.18
C SER A 147 17.17 10.09 -4.25
N SER A 148 17.20 10.80 -5.38
CA SER A 148 16.48 12.06 -5.58
C SER A 148 15.75 12.06 -6.92
N LYS A 149 14.72 12.91 -7.07
CA LYS A 149 13.99 13.10 -8.33
C LYS A 149 14.95 13.47 -9.47
N GLU A 150 15.89 14.39 -9.23
CA GLU A 150 16.92 14.77 -10.21
C GLU A 150 17.80 13.60 -10.64
N ASN A 151 18.20 12.73 -9.69
CA ASN A 151 19.01 11.57 -10.03
C ASN A 151 18.25 10.60 -10.96
N VAL A 152 16.94 10.44 -10.75
CA VAL A 152 16.07 9.68 -11.68
C VAL A 152 15.99 10.38 -13.03
N PHE A 153 15.86 11.70 -13.09
CA PHE A 153 15.87 12.45 -14.35
C PHE A 153 17.18 12.28 -15.13
N ARG A 154 18.32 12.28 -14.43
CA ARG A 154 19.64 12.03 -15.03
C ARG A 154 19.77 10.61 -15.56
N LEU A 155 19.22 9.62 -14.86
CA LEU A 155 19.18 8.24 -15.32
C LEU A 155 18.34 8.09 -16.60
N LEU A 156 17.13 8.65 -16.61
CA LEU A 156 16.20 8.54 -17.74
C LEU A 156 16.66 9.32 -18.98
N THR A 157 17.55 10.29 -18.81
CA THR A 157 18.20 11.04 -19.91
C THR A 157 19.59 10.51 -20.30
N ASP A 158 20.04 9.39 -19.73
CA ASP A 158 21.30 8.74 -20.10
C ASP A 158 21.04 7.65 -21.15
N SER A 159 21.66 7.75 -22.32
CA SER A 159 21.50 6.75 -23.39
C SER A 159 22.00 5.36 -22.98
N ARG A 160 23.02 5.29 -22.11
CA ARG A 160 23.59 4.04 -21.60
C ARG A 160 22.58 3.23 -20.81
N PHE A 161 21.63 3.89 -20.16
CA PHE A 161 20.58 3.19 -19.42
C PHE A 161 19.77 2.26 -20.34
N TYR A 162 19.39 2.77 -21.51
CA TYR A 162 18.62 2.01 -22.49
C TYR A 162 19.47 0.93 -23.19
N ASP A 163 20.75 1.22 -23.45
CA ASP A 163 21.64 0.28 -24.16
C ASP A 163 22.12 -0.87 -23.28
N GLU A 164 22.47 -0.59 -22.02
CA GLU A 164 23.08 -1.56 -21.10
C GLU A 164 22.03 -2.36 -20.32
N PHE A 165 20.95 -1.71 -19.86
CA PHE A 165 19.98 -2.35 -18.97
C PHE A 165 18.67 -2.76 -19.65
N LEU A 166 18.26 -2.07 -20.72
CA LEU A 166 17.00 -2.33 -21.42
C LEU A 166 17.21 -2.78 -22.89
N PRO A 167 18.11 -3.73 -23.19
CA PRO A 167 18.37 -4.12 -24.56
C PRO A 167 17.14 -4.79 -25.19
N GLY A 168 16.75 -4.31 -26.37
CA GLY A 168 15.63 -4.86 -27.15
C GLY A 168 14.24 -4.43 -26.68
N VAL A 169 14.15 -3.56 -25.66
CA VAL A 169 12.91 -2.91 -25.25
C VAL A 169 12.58 -1.78 -26.23
N GLU A 170 11.37 -1.78 -26.76
CA GLU A 170 10.87 -0.71 -27.64
C GLU A 170 9.84 0.17 -26.89
N TRP A 171 9.05 -0.43 -26.02
CA TRP A 171 7.94 0.20 -25.31
C TRP A 171 8.17 0.17 -23.81
N ILE A 172 8.19 1.35 -23.19
CA ILE A 172 8.28 1.51 -21.74
C ILE A 172 6.98 2.14 -21.23
N LEU A 173 6.23 1.41 -20.41
CA LEU A 173 5.19 1.96 -19.56
C LEU A 173 5.83 2.36 -18.24
N LYS A 174 6.23 3.61 -18.11
CA LYS A 174 6.74 4.16 -16.85
C LYS A 174 5.55 4.50 -15.95
N TYR A 175 5.61 4.09 -14.70
CA TYR A 175 4.69 4.49 -13.64
C TYR A 175 5.48 4.81 -12.36
N GLU A 176 4.98 5.73 -11.54
CA GLU A 176 5.56 6.08 -10.24
C GLU A 176 4.74 5.50 -9.09
N HIS A 177 5.21 5.67 -7.86
CA HIS A 177 4.53 5.19 -6.65
C HIS A 177 3.16 5.85 -6.43
N ASP A 178 2.90 6.97 -7.09
CA ASP A 178 1.69 7.78 -7.05
C ASP A 178 0.96 7.79 -8.40
N SER A 179 1.18 6.74 -9.19
CA SER A 179 0.53 6.50 -10.49
C SER A 179 -0.25 5.20 -10.46
N ILE A 180 -1.43 5.16 -11.05
CA ILE A 180 -2.22 3.94 -11.15
C ILE A 180 -3.07 3.85 -12.41
N LEU A 181 -3.21 2.64 -12.96
CA LEU A 181 -4.15 2.33 -14.03
C LEU A 181 -5.46 1.81 -13.48
N CYS A 182 -6.57 2.13 -14.14
CA CYS A 182 -7.90 1.76 -13.68
C CYS A 182 -8.35 0.42 -14.30
N ALA A 183 -8.62 -0.58 -13.47
CA ALA A 183 -9.07 -1.91 -13.88
C ALA A 183 -10.45 -1.90 -14.55
N ASN A 184 -11.26 -0.87 -14.29
CA ASN A 184 -12.56 -0.65 -14.92
C ASN A 184 -12.47 0.03 -16.29
N SER A 185 -11.26 0.38 -16.74
CA SER A 185 -11.09 1.01 -18.05
C SER A 185 -11.45 0.04 -19.17
N GLU A 186 -12.20 0.53 -20.16
CA GLU A 186 -12.62 -0.25 -21.33
C GLU A 186 -11.51 -0.39 -22.38
N ILE A 187 -10.41 0.34 -22.22
CA ILE A 187 -9.29 0.45 -23.14
C ILE A 187 -8.04 -0.18 -22.52
N SER A 188 -7.12 -0.63 -23.37
CA SER A 188 -5.91 -1.32 -22.98
C SER A 188 -4.67 -0.47 -23.21
N VAL A 189 -3.60 -0.67 -22.44
CA VAL A 189 -2.30 -0.01 -22.68
C VAL A 189 -1.81 -0.26 -24.11
N ASP A 190 -2.12 -1.43 -24.66
CA ASP A 190 -1.73 -1.82 -26.01
C ASP A 190 -2.36 -0.93 -27.11
N ASP A 191 -3.47 -0.24 -26.82
CA ASP A 191 -4.14 0.65 -27.76
C ASP A 191 -3.34 1.92 -28.06
N TRP A 192 -2.28 2.20 -27.28
CA TRP A 192 -1.37 3.33 -27.49
C TRP A 192 -0.02 2.94 -28.09
N LEU A 193 0.21 1.69 -28.47
CA LEU A 193 1.48 1.23 -29.06
C LEU A 193 1.76 1.78 -30.46
N ASP A 194 0.87 2.59 -31.03
CA ASP A 194 1.10 3.34 -32.25
C ASP A 194 1.60 4.78 -31.99
N TRP A 195 1.60 5.23 -30.73
CA TRP A 195 2.10 6.53 -30.30
C TRP A 195 3.55 6.44 -29.84
N ASP A 196 4.41 7.39 -30.20
CA ASP A 196 5.79 7.39 -29.72
C ASP A 196 5.90 7.88 -28.26
N TRP A 197 4.94 8.70 -27.82
CA TRP A 197 4.86 9.20 -26.45
C TRP A 197 3.45 9.61 -26.06
N THR A 198 2.95 9.10 -24.94
CA THR A 198 1.71 9.55 -24.29
C THR A 198 1.86 9.47 -22.77
N GLY A 199 1.19 10.34 -22.01
CA GLY A 199 1.33 10.40 -20.57
C GLY A 199 0.11 11.02 -19.89
N ALA A 200 0.34 11.59 -18.72
CA ALA A 200 -0.72 12.26 -17.98
C ALA A 200 -0.99 13.66 -18.59
N ALA A 201 -2.25 13.95 -18.89
CA ALA A 201 -2.68 15.28 -19.29
C ALA A 201 -2.68 16.25 -18.09
N ARG A 202 -2.29 17.50 -18.36
CA ARG A 202 -2.29 18.60 -17.38
C ARG A 202 -3.19 19.76 -17.78
N MET A 203 -3.70 20.52 -16.81
CA MET A 203 -4.55 21.68 -17.05
C MET A 203 -3.71 22.80 -17.66
N GLY A 204 -4.23 23.44 -18.71
CA GLY A 204 -3.58 24.59 -19.34
C GLY A 204 -2.42 24.25 -20.28
N ASP A 205 -2.11 22.97 -20.49
CA ASP A 205 -1.22 22.55 -21.57
C ASP A 205 -1.97 21.81 -22.68
N GLU A 206 -2.33 22.57 -23.72
CA GLU A 206 -2.93 22.03 -24.95
C GLU A 206 -1.89 21.48 -25.93
N ARG A 207 -0.59 21.65 -25.63
CA ARG A 207 0.51 21.35 -26.57
C ARG A 207 1.15 19.99 -26.29
N PHE A 208 1.10 19.51 -25.06
CA PHE A 208 1.72 18.24 -24.68
C PHE A 208 0.96 17.55 -23.54
N SER A 209 0.49 16.32 -23.79
CA SER A 209 -0.19 15.47 -22.81
C SER A 209 0.64 14.22 -22.53
N GLY A 210 1.92 14.45 -22.22
CA GLY A 210 2.94 13.42 -22.04
C GLY A 210 3.64 13.48 -20.69
N TYR A 211 3.09 14.19 -19.71
CA TYR A 211 3.77 14.45 -18.46
C TYR A 211 3.80 13.24 -17.52
N GLY A 212 4.81 13.26 -16.65
CA GLY A 212 4.68 12.76 -15.29
C GLY A 212 5.08 11.30 -15.04
N GLY A 213 4.52 10.82 -13.94
CA GLY A 213 4.78 9.53 -13.34
C GLY A 213 4.28 8.38 -14.21
N LEU A 214 3.12 8.55 -14.87
CA LEU A 214 2.45 7.54 -15.71
C LEU A 214 2.53 7.91 -17.20
N SER A 215 3.39 7.23 -17.95
CA SER A 215 3.59 7.49 -19.38
C SER A 215 4.00 6.25 -20.16
N LEU A 216 3.53 6.15 -21.40
CA LEU A 216 4.01 5.20 -22.39
C LEU A 216 5.02 5.89 -23.30
N ARG A 217 6.19 5.28 -23.46
CA ARG A 217 7.35 5.88 -24.10
C ARG A 217 7.99 4.89 -25.07
N ARG A 218 8.34 5.39 -26.26
CA ARG A 218 9.07 4.60 -27.26
C ARG A 218 10.58 4.82 -27.17
N VAL A 219 11.32 3.76 -26.89
CA VAL A 219 12.77 3.79 -26.63
C VAL A 219 13.56 4.25 -27.85
N SER A 220 13.20 3.79 -29.05
CA SER A 220 13.87 4.19 -30.29
C SER A 220 13.81 5.71 -30.53
N VAL A 221 12.70 6.35 -30.15
CA VAL A 221 12.51 7.80 -30.26
C VAL A 221 13.25 8.56 -29.15
N ILE A 222 13.23 8.06 -27.92
CA ILE A 222 14.07 8.61 -26.84
C ILE A 222 15.54 8.61 -27.24
N LYS A 223 16.05 7.46 -27.71
CA LYS A 223 17.44 7.32 -28.15
C LYS A 223 17.76 8.26 -29.31
N ARG A 224 16.82 8.49 -30.24
CA ARG A 224 16.98 9.48 -31.31
C ARG A 224 17.24 10.86 -30.73
N ILE A 225 16.47 11.30 -29.72
CA ILE A 225 16.67 12.60 -29.04
C ILE A 225 18.03 12.65 -28.32
N LEU A 226 18.34 11.62 -27.52
CA LEU A 226 19.58 11.56 -26.74
C LEU A 226 20.85 11.50 -27.60
N ASN A 227 20.73 11.08 -28.87
CA ASN A 227 21.85 11.05 -29.79
C ASN A 227 22.29 12.44 -30.28
N PHE A 228 21.39 13.42 -30.33
CA PHE A 228 21.72 14.78 -30.82
C PHE A 228 21.62 15.87 -29.74
N GLN A 229 21.02 15.58 -28.58
CA GLN A 229 20.93 16.50 -27.46
C GLN A 229 21.19 15.80 -26.13
N ALA A 230 21.82 16.52 -25.22
CA ALA A 230 22.02 16.10 -23.84
C ALA A 230 21.33 17.09 -22.90
N ARG A 231 20.67 16.55 -21.87
CA ARG A 231 20.08 17.36 -20.81
C ARG A 231 21.20 17.84 -19.86
N PHE A 232 21.12 19.09 -19.40
CA PHE A 232 21.99 19.60 -18.35
C PHE A 232 21.51 19.11 -16.97
N ASN A 233 22.45 18.76 -16.08
CA ASN A 233 22.11 18.41 -14.70
C ASN A 233 21.42 19.58 -14.00
N ASP A 234 20.53 19.28 -13.07
CA ASP A 234 19.81 20.25 -12.23
C ASP A 234 19.03 21.30 -13.05
N SER A 235 18.55 20.90 -14.22
CA SER A 235 17.75 21.74 -15.12
C SER A 235 16.26 21.36 -15.04
N GLU A 236 15.52 21.48 -16.14
CA GLU A 236 14.12 21.11 -16.21
C GLU A 236 13.90 19.59 -15.96
N PRO A 237 12.72 19.16 -15.47
CA PRO A 237 12.38 17.75 -15.31
C PRO A 237 12.52 16.95 -16.61
N GLU A 238 12.80 15.64 -16.52
CA GLU A 238 13.09 14.81 -17.70
C GLU A 238 11.95 14.74 -18.70
N ASP A 239 10.73 14.54 -18.22
CA ASP A 239 9.52 14.46 -19.04
C ASP A 239 9.26 15.78 -19.78
N GLU A 240 9.43 16.93 -19.12
CA GLU A 240 9.33 18.24 -19.76
C GLU A 240 10.46 18.47 -20.78
N TRP A 241 11.69 18.08 -20.41
CA TRP A 241 12.86 18.21 -21.26
C TRP A 241 12.65 17.44 -22.56
N ILE A 242 12.30 16.14 -22.47
CA ILE A 242 12.05 15.27 -23.63
C ILE A 242 10.82 15.74 -24.39
N GLY A 243 9.73 16.09 -23.71
CA GLY A 243 8.47 16.53 -24.31
C GLY A 243 8.66 17.70 -25.29
N LYS A 244 9.43 18.71 -24.88
CA LYS A 244 9.78 19.86 -25.75
C LYS A 244 10.52 19.46 -27.03
N ARG A 245 11.32 18.38 -26.99
CA ARG A 245 12.08 17.87 -28.15
C ARG A 245 11.23 16.96 -29.02
N LEU A 246 10.37 16.14 -28.41
CA LEU A 246 9.42 15.29 -29.13
C LEU A 246 8.49 16.11 -30.02
N TRP A 247 8.01 17.25 -29.53
CA TRP A 247 7.11 18.12 -30.29
C TRP A 247 7.70 18.61 -31.62
N VAL A 248 9.00 18.89 -31.66
CA VAL A 248 9.68 19.39 -32.86
C VAL A 248 10.30 18.26 -33.70
N LEU A 249 10.22 17.02 -33.23
CA LEU A 249 10.84 15.88 -33.89
C LEU A 249 9.98 15.45 -35.08
N PRO A 250 10.52 15.42 -36.31
CA PRO A 250 9.73 14.99 -37.47
C PRO A 250 9.39 13.51 -37.36
N ASP A 251 8.16 13.19 -37.79
CA ASP A 251 7.56 11.85 -37.80
C ASP A 251 7.26 11.25 -36.42
N ALA A 252 7.37 12.04 -35.33
CA ALA A 252 7.02 11.58 -34.00
C ALA A 252 5.51 11.77 -33.71
N LYS A 253 4.82 10.70 -33.30
CA LYS A 253 3.42 10.74 -32.89
C LYS A 253 3.34 10.93 -31.38
N VAL A 254 3.00 12.14 -30.94
CA VAL A 254 2.99 12.55 -29.53
C VAL A 254 1.58 12.95 -29.13
N ALA A 255 1.10 12.47 -27.98
CA ALA A 255 -0.19 12.87 -27.45
C ALA A 255 -0.16 14.36 -27.07
N SER A 256 -1.04 15.15 -27.69
CA SER A 256 -1.18 16.58 -27.41
C SER A 256 -2.50 16.89 -26.70
N THR A 257 -3.57 16.16 -27.02
CA THR A 257 -4.91 16.43 -26.48
C THR A 257 -5.23 15.54 -25.27
N LEU A 258 -6.22 15.96 -24.48
CA LEU A 258 -6.76 15.19 -23.36
C LEU A 258 -7.29 13.82 -23.78
N ASP A 259 -7.83 13.69 -25.00
CA ASP A 259 -8.36 12.43 -25.52
C ASP A 259 -7.25 11.43 -25.84
N ASP A 260 -6.10 11.93 -26.31
CA ASP A 260 -4.91 11.12 -26.64
C ASP A 260 -4.10 10.69 -25.40
N ALA A 261 -4.36 11.33 -24.26
CA ALA A 261 -3.67 11.06 -23.00
C ALA A 261 -4.10 9.72 -22.39
N ILE A 262 -3.10 8.88 -22.05
CA ILE A 262 -3.32 7.61 -21.35
C ILE A 262 -3.78 7.84 -19.90
N ALA A 263 -3.37 8.95 -19.29
CA ALA A 263 -3.70 9.25 -17.90
C ALA A 263 -4.06 10.73 -17.71
N VAL A 264 -4.55 11.06 -16.52
CA VAL A 264 -4.78 12.46 -16.10
C VAL A 264 -4.06 12.76 -14.79
N GLU A 265 -3.57 14.00 -14.66
CA GLU A 265 -2.91 14.48 -13.44
C GLU A 265 -3.81 15.46 -12.67
N ASP A 266 -4.21 16.57 -13.30
CA ASP A 266 -5.00 17.65 -12.69
C ASP A 266 -6.18 18.13 -13.57
N VAL A 267 -6.55 17.32 -14.57
CA VAL A 267 -7.70 17.55 -15.45
C VAL A 267 -8.73 16.45 -15.26
N TYR A 268 -9.99 16.82 -15.20
CA TYR A 268 -11.08 15.85 -15.14
C TYR A 268 -11.35 15.24 -16.52
N LYS A 269 -11.38 13.91 -16.56
CA LYS A 269 -11.85 13.06 -17.66
C LYS A 269 -12.76 12.00 -17.01
N GLU A 270 -13.90 11.70 -17.61
CA GLU A 270 -14.93 10.82 -17.00
C GLU A 270 -14.39 9.41 -16.73
N LYS A 271 -13.64 8.84 -17.70
CA LYS A 271 -13.13 7.46 -17.63
C LYS A 271 -11.71 7.35 -18.21
N PRO A 272 -10.69 7.93 -17.56
CA PRO A 272 -9.32 7.81 -18.02
C PRO A 272 -8.82 6.38 -17.84
N MET A 273 -7.77 6.00 -18.58
CA MET A 273 -7.11 4.71 -18.39
C MET A 273 -6.25 4.68 -17.12
N GLY A 274 -5.80 5.83 -16.63
CA GLY A 274 -5.14 5.94 -15.34
C GLY A 274 -5.09 7.35 -14.76
N TYR A 275 -4.57 7.42 -13.54
CA TYR A 275 -4.37 8.65 -12.79
C TYR A 275 -2.91 8.75 -12.36
N HIS A 276 -2.39 9.97 -12.34
CA HIS A 276 -1.12 10.32 -11.71
C HIS A 276 -1.39 11.38 -10.66
N ILE A 277 -1.31 11.02 -9.38
CA ILE A 277 -1.65 11.90 -8.26
C ILE A 277 -0.36 12.44 -7.66
N ARG A 278 0.09 13.61 -8.14
CA ARG A 278 1.37 14.20 -7.72
C ARG A 278 1.56 14.15 -6.20
N GLU A 279 2.70 13.61 -5.79
CA GLU A 279 3.13 13.62 -4.38
C GLU A 279 2.12 12.96 -3.43
N GLY A 280 1.33 12.01 -3.94
CA GLY A 280 0.42 11.19 -3.13
C GLY A 280 -0.69 12.01 -2.47
N SER A 281 -1.21 13.03 -3.15
CA SER A 281 -2.34 13.89 -2.72
C SER A 281 -1.98 15.10 -1.84
N SER A 282 -0.69 15.46 -1.68
CA SER A 282 -0.30 16.64 -0.89
C SER A 282 -0.77 17.98 -1.49
N ASN A 283 -0.96 18.02 -2.81
CA ASN A 283 -1.35 19.22 -3.55
C ASN A 283 -2.32 18.86 -4.68
N LEU A 284 -3.58 18.63 -4.31
CA LEU A 284 -4.65 18.32 -5.25
C LEU A 284 -5.21 19.60 -5.88
N ASN A 285 -5.46 19.55 -7.18
CA ASN A 285 -6.13 20.64 -7.89
C ASN A 285 -7.61 20.72 -7.49
N GLU A 286 -8.04 21.85 -6.95
CA GLU A 286 -9.42 22.11 -6.50
C GLU A 286 -10.45 21.91 -7.63
N TYR A 287 -10.11 22.28 -8.87
CA TYR A 287 -11.00 22.07 -10.01
C TYR A 287 -11.35 20.59 -10.21
N MET A 288 -10.39 19.69 -10.03
CA MET A 288 -10.63 18.25 -10.20
C MET A 288 -11.17 17.60 -8.92
N TRP A 289 -10.71 18.05 -7.74
CA TRP A 289 -10.87 17.34 -6.48
C TRP A 289 -11.77 18.03 -5.44
N GLY A 290 -12.19 19.28 -5.65
CA GLY A 290 -13.04 20.01 -4.70
C GLY A 290 -14.48 19.49 -4.64
N ASP A 291 -15.04 19.08 -5.79
CA ASP A 291 -16.42 18.59 -5.84
C ASP A 291 -16.55 17.17 -5.25
N ALA A 292 -17.34 17.04 -4.18
CA ALA A 292 -17.65 15.77 -3.54
C ALA A 292 -18.32 14.75 -4.46
N ALA A 293 -19.23 15.18 -5.34
CA ALA A 293 -19.92 14.30 -6.27
C ALA A 293 -18.94 13.74 -7.32
N ARG A 294 -18.05 14.59 -7.83
CA ARG A 294 -16.97 14.20 -8.75
C ARG A 294 -15.98 13.23 -8.11
N ARG A 295 -15.53 13.51 -6.88
CA ARG A 295 -14.66 12.57 -6.15
C ARG A 295 -15.30 11.21 -6.00
N LYS A 296 -16.58 11.17 -5.63
CA LYS A 296 -17.34 9.93 -5.52
C LYS A 296 -17.36 9.16 -6.84
N GLU A 297 -17.64 9.82 -7.95
CA GLU A 297 -17.62 9.21 -9.29
C GLU A 297 -16.23 8.63 -9.62
N ILE A 298 -15.15 9.38 -9.37
CA ILE A 298 -13.78 8.93 -9.61
C ILE A 298 -13.46 7.68 -8.79
N PHE A 299 -13.82 7.64 -7.50
CA PHE A 299 -13.57 6.48 -6.63
C PHE A 299 -14.48 5.29 -6.93
N GLU A 300 -15.69 5.52 -7.44
CA GLU A 300 -16.56 4.43 -7.93
C GLU A 300 -16.02 3.83 -9.22
N TYR A 301 -15.45 4.66 -10.11
CA TYR A 301 -14.83 4.21 -11.36
C TYR A 301 -13.48 3.51 -11.14
N CYS A 302 -12.61 4.07 -10.29
CA CYS A 302 -11.24 3.63 -10.06
C CYS A 302 -10.96 3.50 -8.54
N PRO A 303 -11.57 2.52 -7.86
CA PRO A 303 -11.41 2.34 -6.40
C PRO A 303 -9.96 2.09 -5.95
N GLU A 304 -9.12 1.55 -6.81
CA GLU A 304 -7.69 1.33 -6.58
C GLU A 304 -6.90 2.61 -6.32
N LEU A 305 -7.43 3.77 -6.71
CA LEU A 305 -6.81 5.08 -6.45
C LEU A 305 -6.57 5.31 -4.95
N SER A 306 -7.40 4.69 -4.11
CA SER A 306 -7.24 4.63 -2.67
C SER A 306 -5.91 4.05 -2.19
N MET A 307 -5.21 3.26 -3.01
CA MET A 307 -3.90 2.68 -2.66
C MET A 307 -2.75 3.69 -2.74
N ILE A 308 -2.91 4.74 -3.54
CA ILE A 308 -1.86 5.73 -3.81
C ILE A 308 -2.15 7.12 -3.23
N MET A 309 -3.39 7.37 -2.82
CA MET A 309 -3.82 8.63 -2.21
C MET A 309 -3.74 8.57 -0.68
N ASP A 310 -3.25 9.65 -0.05
CA ASP A 310 -3.37 9.84 1.39
C ASP A 310 -4.79 10.31 1.77
N MET A 311 -5.70 9.34 1.87
CA MET A 311 -7.10 9.61 2.18
C MET A 311 -7.37 9.59 3.69
N LYS A 312 -8.16 10.55 4.15
CA LYS A 312 -8.79 10.50 5.48
C LYS A 312 -10.13 9.77 5.39
N LEU A 313 -10.50 9.10 6.47
CA LEU A 313 -11.80 8.45 6.57
C LEU A 313 -12.89 9.50 6.81
N GLU A 314 -14.10 9.25 6.32
CA GLU A 314 -15.25 10.14 6.53
C GLU A 314 -15.53 10.44 8.00
N ARG A 315 -15.29 9.45 8.88
CA ARG A 315 -15.40 9.63 10.35
C ARG A 315 -14.38 10.60 10.96
N GLN A 316 -13.33 10.94 10.21
CA GLN A 316 -12.27 11.89 10.61
C GLN A 316 -12.51 13.28 10.01
N ARG A 317 -13.61 13.46 9.26
CA ARG A 317 -14.03 14.77 8.75
C ARG A 317 -14.36 15.69 9.93
N CYS A 318 -13.98 16.96 9.81
CA CYS A 318 -14.32 17.95 10.81
C CYS A 318 -15.83 18.24 10.80
N PRO A 319 -16.49 18.51 11.94
CA PRO A 319 -17.93 18.77 11.99
C PRO A 319 -18.38 20.02 11.22
N ASP A 320 -17.47 20.98 11.03
CA ASP A 320 -17.64 22.26 10.34
C ASP A 320 -17.21 22.23 8.87
N ASP A 321 -16.96 21.03 8.31
CA ASP A 321 -16.60 20.83 6.91
C ASP A 321 -17.86 20.76 6.03
N ASP A 322 -17.88 21.54 4.94
CA ASP A 322 -18.99 21.64 3.99
C ASP A 322 -19.14 20.40 3.08
N GLY A 323 -18.21 19.45 3.19
CA GLY A 323 -18.09 18.24 2.40
C GLY A 323 -17.31 18.39 1.11
N ASN A 324 -16.94 19.59 0.70
CA ASN A 324 -16.02 19.87 -0.41
C ASN A 324 -14.58 20.07 0.07
N GLY A 325 -14.38 20.17 1.39
CA GLY A 325 -13.07 20.35 2.01
C GLY A 325 -12.87 21.78 2.52
N ASP A 326 -13.88 22.64 2.38
CA ASP A 326 -13.91 23.95 2.99
C ASP A 326 -14.54 23.85 4.38
N ARG A 327 -14.02 24.65 5.31
CA ARG A 327 -14.60 24.77 6.64
C ARG A 327 -15.47 26.02 6.65
N GLU A 328 -16.69 25.91 7.16
CA GLU A 328 -17.52 27.09 7.39
C GLU A 328 -16.74 28.05 8.31
N GLU A 329 -16.48 29.27 7.85
CA GLU A 329 -15.92 30.30 8.72
C GLU A 329 -16.92 30.51 9.85
N ALA A 330 -16.54 30.17 11.09
CA ALA A 330 -17.32 30.58 12.24
C ALA A 330 -17.45 32.11 12.18
N ASP A 331 -18.69 32.62 12.13
CA ASP A 331 -18.99 34.05 12.09
C ASP A 331 -18.29 34.78 13.25
N VAL A 332 -17.07 35.27 13.03
CA VAL A 332 -16.42 36.19 13.96
C VAL A 332 -16.99 37.56 13.63
N GLU A 333 -18.10 37.89 14.27
CA GLU A 333 -18.68 39.23 14.21
C GLU A 333 -17.71 40.22 14.88
N VAL A 334 -16.81 40.82 14.09
CA VAL A 334 -15.90 41.87 14.56
C VAL A 334 -16.73 43.14 14.77
N THR A 335 -17.26 43.33 15.97
CA THR A 335 -17.89 44.60 16.35
C THR A 335 -16.82 45.67 16.52
N THR A 336 -16.55 46.46 15.48
CA THR A 336 -15.74 47.67 15.61
C THR A 336 -16.58 48.77 16.27
N ALA A 337 -16.45 48.93 17.59
CA ALA A 337 -16.92 50.13 18.27
C ALA A 337 -15.94 51.28 18.00
N ALA A 338 -16.34 52.23 17.16
CA ALA A 338 -15.60 53.46 16.95
C ALA A 338 -15.72 54.35 18.21
N LEU A 339 -14.65 54.41 19.00
CA LEU A 339 -14.39 55.52 19.92
C LEU A 339 -13.22 56.32 19.37
N GLY A 340 -13.38 57.65 19.35
CA GLY A 340 -12.51 58.58 18.64
C GLY A 340 -11.04 58.54 19.06
N GLU A 341 -10.20 58.97 18.12
CA GLU A 341 -8.77 59.30 18.19
C GLU A 341 -8.00 58.83 19.45
N GLY A 342 -7.27 57.73 19.28
CA GLY A 342 -6.18 57.33 20.16
C GLY A 342 -6.29 55.87 20.59
N ASP A 343 -5.40 55.03 20.05
CA ASP A 343 -5.04 53.68 20.49
C ASP A 343 -6.09 52.56 20.28
N VAL A 344 -5.79 51.66 19.33
CA VAL A 344 -6.56 50.45 19.04
C VAL A 344 -6.04 49.30 19.92
N GLU A 345 -6.78 48.97 20.98
CA GLU A 345 -6.60 47.73 21.73
C GLU A 345 -7.70 46.73 21.30
N VAL A 346 -7.31 45.69 20.56
CA VAL A 346 -8.22 44.62 20.14
C VAL A 346 -8.44 43.68 21.31
N THR A 347 -9.61 43.77 21.94
CA THR A 347 -10.06 42.79 22.93
C THR A 347 -11.12 41.89 22.31
N THR A 348 -10.78 40.62 22.11
CA THR A 348 -11.72 39.57 21.67
C THR A 348 -12.51 39.09 22.90
N ALA A 349 -13.75 39.54 23.02
CA ALA A 349 -14.70 39.03 24.01
C ALA A 349 -15.66 38.05 23.31
N VAL A 350 -15.61 36.78 23.71
CA VAL A 350 -16.60 35.75 23.31
C VAL A 350 -17.80 35.87 24.24
N LEU A 351 -18.94 36.33 23.72
CA LEU A 351 -20.21 36.24 24.44
C LEU A 351 -20.83 34.87 24.15
N GLY A 352 -20.68 33.94 25.11
CA GLY A 352 -21.46 32.72 25.16
C GLY A 352 -22.78 32.98 25.89
N GLU A 353 -23.90 32.82 25.20
CA GLU A 353 -25.17 32.53 25.87
C GLU A 353 -25.16 31.07 26.32
N GLY A 354 -25.26 30.84 27.63
CA GLY A 354 -25.34 29.51 28.23
C GLY A 354 -24.97 29.54 29.72
N GLU A 355 -25.99 29.45 30.56
CA GLU A 355 -25.93 29.45 32.02
C GLU A 355 -25.00 28.37 32.62
N ASP A 356 -24.44 28.74 33.78
CA ASP A 356 -23.95 27.88 34.87
C ASP A 356 -22.75 26.95 34.64
N ALA A 357 -21.55 27.41 35.02
CA ALA A 357 -20.77 26.80 36.13
C ALA A 357 -19.41 27.51 36.36
N LYS A 358 -19.06 27.60 37.64
CA LYS A 358 -17.88 28.28 38.22
C LYS A 358 -16.53 27.83 37.63
N MET A 359 -15.71 28.82 37.27
CA MET A 359 -14.27 28.69 37.02
C MET A 359 -13.50 28.60 38.35
N SER A 360 -12.58 27.63 38.45
CA SER A 360 -11.46 27.64 39.40
C SER A 360 -10.17 27.53 38.58
N PRO A 361 -9.13 28.34 38.83
CA PRO A 361 -7.95 28.40 37.97
C PRO A 361 -6.86 27.47 38.49
N ASP A 362 -6.79 26.27 37.95
CA ASP A 362 -5.59 25.43 37.94
C ASP A 362 -5.67 24.57 36.67
N ASP A 363 -4.54 24.25 36.05
CA ASP A 363 -4.35 23.44 34.83
C ASP A 363 -4.22 24.21 33.50
N ALA A 364 -3.33 25.21 33.47
CA ALA A 364 -2.66 25.63 32.24
C ALA A 364 -1.43 24.76 31.95
N GLU A 365 -1.60 23.45 31.78
CA GLU A 365 -0.63 22.58 31.09
C GLU A 365 -1.26 21.20 30.81
N SER A 366 -1.79 20.99 29.61
CA SER A 366 -2.01 19.63 29.12
C SER A 366 -1.21 19.42 27.83
N ALA A 367 -0.20 18.57 27.99
CA ALA A 367 0.74 18.18 26.98
C ALA A 367 0.04 17.49 25.80
N ILE A 368 0.48 17.83 24.60
CA ILE A 368 0.23 17.08 23.38
C ILE A 368 0.88 15.69 23.57
N LEU A 369 0.08 14.68 23.91
CA LEU A 369 0.53 13.29 23.89
C LEU A 369 0.30 12.69 22.49
N PRO A 370 1.25 11.90 21.97
CA PRO A 370 1.08 11.23 20.69
C PRO A 370 -0.08 10.21 20.74
N PRO A 371 -0.75 9.96 19.61
CA PRO A 371 -1.91 9.07 19.55
C PRO A 371 -1.52 7.65 19.99
N GLN A 372 -2.33 7.05 20.87
CA GLN A 372 -2.10 5.68 21.30
C GLN A 372 -2.46 4.68 20.19
N PRO A 373 -1.70 3.57 20.07
CA PRO A 373 -2.03 2.52 19.12
C PRO A 373 -3.38 1.87 19.47
N PRO A 374 -4.11 1.34 18.46
CA PRO A 374 -5.41 0.73 18.69
C PRO A 374 -5.29 -0.46 19.66
N PRO A 375 -6.33 -0.72 20.48
CA PRO A 375 -6.33 -1.83 21.40
C PRO A 375 -6.22 -3.16 20.64
N LEU A 376 -5.41 -4.08 21.17
CA LEU A 376 -5.25 -5.42 20.62
C LEU A 376 -6.62 -6.12 20.48
N PRO A 377 -6.85 -6.87 19.38
CA PRO A 377 -8.10 -7.58 19.19
C PRO A 377 -8.34 -8.55 20.34
N GLN A 378 -9.55 -8.53 20.90
CA GLN A 378 -9.91 -9.46 21.97
C GLN A 378 -9.82 -10.90 21.47
N PRO A 379 -9.32 -11.84 22.31
CA PRO A 379 -9.28 -13.24 21.94
C PRO A 379 -10.70 -13.72 21.62
N TRP A 380 -10.82 -14.36 20.46
CA TRP A 380 -12.02 -15.04 19.98
C TRP A 380 -12.76 -15.77 21.12
N LYS A 381 -13.98 -15.32 21.43
CA LYS A 381 -14.88 -16.10 22.27
C LYS A 381 -15.33 -17.31 21.46
N ALA A 382 -14.70 -18.46 21.71
CA ALA A 382 -15.15 -19.73 21.19
C ALA A 382 -16.62 -19.95 21.60
N SER A 383 -17.52 -19.78 20.64
CA SER A 383 -18.91 -20.18 20.77
C SER A 383 -18.92 -21.70 20.65
N ALA A 384 -18.96 -22.40 21.78
CA ALA A 384 -19.04 -23.86 21.81
C ALA A 384 -20.44 -24.30 21.32
N SER A 385 -20.59 -24.42 20.01
CA SER A 385 -21.69 -25.15 19.38
C SER A 385 -21.12 -26.47 18.88
N VAL A 386 -21.04 -27.46 19.76
CA VAL A 386 -20.69 -28.83 19.39
C VAL A 386 -21.80 -29.37 18.49
N THR A 387 -21.58 -29.31 17.18
CA THR A 387 -22.41 -30.01 16.20
C THR A 387 -21.74 -31.35 15.94
N THR A 388 -22.28 -32.39 16.58
CA THR A 388 -21.87 -33.78 16.41
C THR A 388 -22.18 -34.23 14.98
N PHE A 389 -21.19 -34.21 14.10
CA PHE A 389 -21.30 -34.84 12.78
C PHE A 389 -21.16 -36.36 12.95
N ARG A 390 -22.30 -37.06 12.88
CA ARG A 390 -22.38 -38.52 12.89
C ARG A 390 -22.27 -39.02 11.45
N SER A 391 -21.10 -39.44 11.02
CA SER A 391 -20.93 -40.11 9.72
C SER A 391 -21.40 -41.57 9.81
N PRO A 392 -22.22 -42.08 8.88
CA PRO A 392 -22.56 -43.49 8.84
C PRO A 392 -21.40 -44.29 8.22
N LEU A 393 -20.91 -45.27 8.97
CA LEU A 393 -20.03 -46.35 8.50
C LEU A 393 -20.75 -47.15 7.42
N ARG A 394 -20.22 -47.14 6.20
CA ARG A 394 -20.61 -48.07 5.13
C ARG A 394 -19.74 -49.32 5.26
N THR A 395 -20.29 -50.37 5.87
CA THR A 395 -19.70 -51.71 5.87
C THR A 395 -19.97 -52.38 4.53
N GLY A 396 -18.93 -52.54 3.71
CA GLY A 396 -18.93 -53.47 2.58
C GLY A 396 -18.24 -54.76 3.01
N ILE A 397 -19.02 -55.82 3.19
CA ILE A 397 -18.55 -57.21 3.22
C ILE A 397 -19.27 -57.92 2.09
N ASN A 398 -18.47 -58.56 1.23
CA ASN A 398 -18.76 -59.43 0.09
C ASN A 398 -19.38 -58.81 -1.16
#